data_AF-A0A5J4PPV9-F1
#
_entry.id   AF-A0A5J4PPV9-F1
#
_cell.length_a   1.000
_cell.length_b   1.000
_cell.length_c   1.000
_cell.angle_alpha   90.00
_cell.angle_beta   90.00
_cell.angle_gamma   90.00
#
_symmetry.space_group_name_H-M   'P 1'
#
loop_
_entity.id
_entity.type
_entity.pdbx_description
1 polymer ?
#
loop_
_entity_poly.entity_id
_entity_poly.type
_entity_poly.pdbx_seq_one_letter_code
_entity_poly.pdbx_strand_id
1 'polypeptide(L)'
;MNKLIESEDQEVIGDVGQIIYWIIKADNKELKEGQLHPYNEIQTNDGIVAKLIQIIQDKDKEKIHYQIALILSNIFKALPLPEDVNKEVLQYLKYHDDYNEIEYLAECP
;
A
#
# COMPACT_ATOMS: atom_id res chain seq x y z
N MET A 1 10.24 -5.93 -10.42
CA MET A 1 9.31 -4.95 -9.82
C MET A 1 10.03 -3.68 -9.40
N ASN A 2 11.12 -3.74 -8.62
CA ASN A 2 11.82 -2.55 -8.08
C ASN A 2 12.20 -1.50 -9.15
N LYS A 3 12.83 -1.92 -10.25
CA LYS A 3 13.18 -0.98 -11.34
C LYS A 3 11.99 -0.31 -12.03
N LEU A 4 10.79 -0.90 -11.93
CA LEU A 4 9.58 -0.36 -12.57
C LEU A 4 8.87 0.65 -11.67
N ILE A 5 8.94 0.47 -10.34
CA ILE A 5 8.44 1.48 -9.38
C ILE A 5 9.38 2.67 -9.23
N GLU A 6 10.60 2.54 -9.75
CA GLU A 6 11.60 3.60 -9.90
C GLU A 6 11.46 4.39 -11.21
N SER A 7 10.48 4.05 -12.06
CA SER A 7 10.23 4.77 -13.31
C SER A 7 9.90 6.25 -13.05
N GLU A 8 10.31 7.14 -13.94
CA GLU A 8 9.85 8.54 -13.94
C GLU A 8 8.43 8.67 -14.53
N ASP A 9 8.00 7.65 -15.27
CA ASP A 9 6.67 7.59 -15.88
C ASP A 9 5.63 7.13 -14.85
N GLN A 10 4.71 8.03 -14.50
CA GLN A 10 3.64 7.76 -13.54
C GLN A 10 2.65 6.71 -14.03
N GLU A 11 2.44 6.58 -15.34
CA GLU A 11 1.56 5.54 -15.92
C GLU A 11 2.18 4.17 -15.68
N VAL A 12 3.49 4.03 -15.92
CA VAL A 12 4.25 2.81 -15.62
C VAL A 12 4.21 2.48 -14.12
N ILE A 13 4.42 3.47 -13.25
CA ILE A 13 4.32 3.26 -11.80
C ILE A 13 2.90 2.80 -11.43
N GLY A 14 1.87 3.41 -12.03
CA GLY A 14 0.48 3.07 -11.79
C GLY A 14 0.15 1.64 -12.20
N ASP A 15 0.52 1.23 -13.41
CA ASP A 15 0.30 -0.13 -13.89
C ASP A 15 0.97 -1.18 -13.00
N VAL A 16 2.22 -0.91 -12.58
CA VAL A 16 2.97 -1.77 -11.68
C VAL A 16 2.32 -1.82 -10.30
N GLY A 17 1.88 -0.66 -9.79
CA GLY A 17 1.11 -0.56 -8.56
C GLY A 17 -0.16 -1.40 -8.61
N GLN A 18 -0.86 -1.44 -9.75
CA GLN A 18 -2.07 -2.22 -9.91
C GLN A 18 -1.80 -3.71 -9.83
N ILE A 19 -0.72 -4.16 -10.48
CA ILE A 19 -0.29 -5.56 -10.46
C ILE A 19 0.08 -5.96 -9.02
N ILE A 20 0.87 -5.14 -8.33
CA ILE A 20 1.26 -5.38 -6.93
C ILE A 20 0.01 -5.48 -6.05
N TYR A 21 -0.91 -4.54 -6.18
CA TYR A 21 -2.16 -4.54 -5.43
C TYR A 21 -2.95 -5.84 -5.65
N TRP A 22 -3.13 -6.27 -6.89
CA TRP A 22 -3.91 -7.48 -7.16
C TRP A 22 -3.27 -8.76 -6.60
N ILE A 23 -1.94 -8.84 -6.62
CA ILE A 23 -1.20 -9.96 -6.03
C ILE A 23 -1.45 -9.98 -4.51
N ILE A 24 -1.18 -8.86 -3.82
CA ILE A 24 -1.29 -8.78 -2.36
C ILE A 24 -2.75 -8.96 -1.92
N LYS A 25 -3.71 -8.37 -2.65
CA LYS A 25 -5.14 -8.52 -2.34
C LYS A 25 -5.61 -9.97 -2.46
N ALA A 26 -5.10 -10.71 -3.44
CA ALA A 26 -5.45 -12.12 -3.60
C ALA A 26 -5.00 -12.92 -2.37
N ASP A 27 -3.78 -12.68 -1.91
CA ASP A 27 -3.22 -13.34 -0.73
C ASP A 27 -3.97 -12.95 0.56
N ASN A 28 -4.35 -11.66 0.71
CA ASN A 28 -5.13 -11.17 1.85
C ASN A 28 -6.48 -11.88 2.06
N LYS A 29 -7.12 -12.41 1.01
CA LYS A 29 -8.39 -13.15 1.13
C LYS A 29 -8.24 -14.47 1.88
N GLU A 30 -7.05 -15.04 1.92
CA GLU A 30 -6.78 -16.31 2.59
C GLU A 30 -6.28 -16.11 4.03
N LEU A 31 -5.97 -14.87 4.41
CA LEU A 31 -5.51 -14.52 5.75
C LEU A 31 -6.68 -14.35 6.71
N LYS A 32 -6.46 -14.75 7.97
CA LYS A 32 -7.40 -14.49 9.05
C LYS A 32 -7.27 -13.05 9.53
N GLU A 33 -8.30 -12.58 10.24
CA GLU A 33 -8.25 -11.32 10.98
C GLU A 33 -7.07 -11.33 11.98
N GLY A 34 -6.32 -10.23 12.04
CA GLY A 34 -5.14 -10.08 12.87
C GLY A 34 -3.90 -10.82 12.34
N GLN A 35 -4.01 -11.56 11.23
CA GLN A 35 -2.88 -12.26 10.65
C GLN A 35 -2.06 -11.33 9.75
N LEU A 36 -0.76 -11.25 10.04
CA LEU A 36 0.19 -10.46 9.26
C LEU A 36 0.33 -10.99 7.83
N HIS A 37 0.54 -10.07 6.88
CA HIS A 37 0.80 -10.43 5.50
C HIS A 37 2.22 -11.01 5.34
N PRO A 38 2.42 -12.14 4.62
CA PRO A 38 3.75 -12.70 4.37
C PRO A 38 4.70 -11.73 3.66
N TYR A 39 4.17 -10.84 2.83
CA TYR A 39 4.98 -9.84 2.13
C TYR A 39 5.43 -8.68 3.01
N ASN A 40 4.92 -8.55 4.24
CA ASN A 40 5.50 -7.59 5.18
C ASN A 40 6.97 -7.97 5.45
N GLU A 41 7.27 -9.23 5.77
CA GLU A 41 8.66 -9.66 6.05
C GLU A 41 9.59 -9.56 4.83
N ILE A 42 9.06 -9.78 3.63
CA ILE A 42 9.85 -9.81 2.39
C ILE A 42 10.13 -8.38 1.89
N GLN A 43 9.15 -7.48 1.92
CA GLN A 43 9.27 -6.17 1.26
C GLN A 43 9.87 -5.06 2.15
N THR A 44 9.84 -5.18 3.48
CA THR A 44 10.58 -4.22 4.34
C THR A 44 12.09 -4.31 4.08
N ASN A 45 12.60 -5.49 3.68
CA ASN A 45 14.02 -5.71 3.41
C ASN A 45 14.46 -5.24 2.01
N ASP A 46 13.55 -5.20 1.04
CA ASP A 46 13.87 -4.90 -0.36
C ASP A 46 13.68 -3.42 -0.76
N GLY A 47 13.30 -2.56 0.19
CA GLY A 47 13.18 -1.10 0.01
C GLY A 47 11.93 -0.63 -0.73
N ILE A 48 11.08 -1.56 -1.21
CA ILE A 48 9.86 -1.23 -1.97
C ILE A 48 8.88 -0.42 -1.11
N VAL A 49 8.65 -0.84 0.13
CA VAL A 49 7.73 -0.14 1.06
C VAL A 49 8.20 1.30 1.31
N ALA A 50 9.50 1.50 1.53
CA ALA A 50 10.08 2.84 1.69
C ALA A 50 9.84 3.70 0.44
N LYS A 51 9.92 3.11 -0.76
CA LYS A 51 9.64 3.83 -2.00
C LYS A 51 8.16 4.19 -2.16
N LEU A 52 7.25 3.28 -1.82
CA LEU A 52 5.80 3.55 -1.80
C LEU A 52 5.47 4.71 -0.85
N ILE A 53 6.09 4.72 0.34
CA ILE A 53 5.98 5.83 1.32
C ILE A 53 6.48 7.15 0.72
N GLN A 54 7.63 7.14 0.03
CA GLN A 54 8.11 8.34 -0.65
C GLN A 54 7.17 8.82 -1.74
N ILE A 55 6.57 7.90 -2.52
CA ILE A 55 5.67 8.25 -3.62
C ILE A 55 4.40 8.90 -3.07
N ILE A 56 3.78 8.35 -2.02
CA ILE A 56 2.54 8.91 -1.48
C ILE A 56 2.76 10.31 -0.86
N GLN A 57 3.98 10.64 -0.44
CA GLN A 57 4.32 11.97 0.08
C GLN A 57 4.69 12.98 -1.03
N ASP A 58 4.88 12.51 -2.26
CA ASP A 58 5.33 13.32 -3.39
C ASP A 58 4.13 13.93 -4.14
N LYS A 59 3.86 15.20 -3.87
CA LYS A 59 2.73 15.94 -4.47
C LYS A 59 2.72 15.93 -6.00
N ASP A 60 3.86 15.78 -6.66
CA ASP A 60 3.91 15.72 -8.13
C ASP A 60 3.32 14.40 -8.65
N LYS A 61 3.16 13.39 -7.78
CA LYS A 61 2.64 12.05 -8.08
C LYS A 61 1.23 11.82 -7.51
N GLU A 62 0.49 12.88 -7.18
CA GLU A 62 -0.86 12.79 -6.58
C GLU A 62 -1.81 11.84 -7.32
N LYS A 63 -1.68 11.77 -8.66
CA LYS A 63 -2.50 10.89 -9.53
C LYS A 63 -2.45 9.41 -9.17
N ILE A 64 -1.34 8.95 -8.57
CA ILE A 64 -1.15 7.55 -8.20
C ILE A 64 -1.28 7.32 -6.69
N HIS A 65 -1.45 8.36 -5.87
CA HIS A 65 -1.50 8.22 -4.40
C HIS A 65 -2.59 7.28 -3.93
N TYR A 66 -3.76 7.32 -4.57
CA TYR A 66 -4.86 6.41 -4.25
C TYR A 66 -4.44 4.94 -4.34
N GLN A 67 -3.76 4.60 -5.44
CA GLN A 67 -3.30 3.23 -5.67
C GLN A 67 -2.21 2.82 -4.68
N ILE A 68 -1.31 3.76 -4.33
CA ILE A 68 -0.29 3.53 -3.31
C ILE A 68 -0.94 3.32 -1.93
N ALA A 69 -2.01 4.06 -1.60
CA ALA A 69 -2.76 3.89 -0.37
C ALA A 69 -3.39 2.49 -0.27
N LEU A 70 -3.96 1.98 -1.37
CA LEU A 70 -4.47 0.60 -1.45
C LEU A 70 -3.37 -0.44 -1.22
N ILE A 71 -2.18 -0.25 -1.80
CA ILE A 71 -1.07 -1.18 -1.62
C ILE A 71 -0.60 -1.17 -0.16
N LEU A 72 -0.38 0.03 0.39
CA LEU A 72 0.09 0.19 1.77
C LEU A 72 -0.89 -0.41 2.78
N SER A 73 -2.20 -0.20 2.63
CA SER A 73 -3.19 -0.79 3.54
C SER A 73 -3.21 -2.32 3.52
N ASN A 74 -2.99 -2.91 2.34
CA ASN A 74 -2.92 -4.35 2.20
C ASN A 74 -1.61 -4.94 2.76
N ILE A 75 -0.47 -4.23 2.62
CA ILE A 75 0.82 -4.66 3.20
C ILE A 75 0.81 -4.54 4.72
N PHE A 76 0.27 -3.43 5.24
CA PHE A 76 0.21 -3.13 6.67
C PHE A 76 -1.04 -3.71 7.35
N LYS A 77 -1.66 -4.74 6.77
CA LYS A 77 -2.74 -5.48 7.45
C LYS A 77 -2.26 -5.95 8.83
N ALA A 78 -3.07 -5.67 9.86
CA ALA A 78 -2.78 -5.97 11.25
C ALA A 78 -1.47 -5.35 11.80
N LEU A 79 -0.99 -4.26 11.18
CA LEU A 79 0.20 -3.51 11.56
C LEU A 79 -0.05 -2.01 11.55
N PRO A 80 0.69 -1.24 12.36
CA PRO A 80 0.59 0.20 12.31
C PRO A 80 1.25 0.73 11.04
N LEU A 81 0.53 1.57 10.29
CA LEU A 81 1.15 2.41 9.27
C LEU A 81 2.17 3.37 9.91
N PRO A 82 3.23 3.76 9.19
CA PRO A 82 4.12 4.83 9.63
C PRO A 82 3.33 6.13 9.87
N GLU A 83 3.65 6.82 10.96
CA GLU A 83 2.89 7.96 11.47
C GLU A 83 2.77 9.10 10.44
N ASP A 84 3.82 9.29 9.64
CA ASP A 84 3.95 10.34 8.64
C ASP A 84 3.09 10.13 7.37
N VAL A 85 2.65 8.90 7.10
CA VAL A 85 1.75 8.59 5.96
C VAL A 85 0.36 8.14 6.39
N ASN A 86 0.16 7.79 7.66
CA ASN A 86 -1.10 7.22 8.16
C ASN A 86 -2.32 8.06 7.78
N LYS A 87 -2.25 9.37 8.04
CA LYS A 87 -3.37 10.30 7.75
C LYS A 87 -3.68 10.35 6.25
N GLU A 88 -2.66 10.39 5.41
CA GLU A 88 -2.82 10.49 3.96
C GLU A 88 -3.42 9.22 3.38
N VAL A 89 -2.90 8.05 3.76
CA VAL A 89 -3.45 6.75 3.38
C VAL A 89 -4.93 6.67 3.77
N LEU A 90 -5.26 6.95 5.03
CA LEU A 90 -6.65 6.88 5.50
C LEU A 90 -7.57 7.89 4.79
N GLN A 91 -7.06 9.06 4.39
CA GLN A 91 -7.84 10.04 3.67
C GLN A 91 -8.24 9.53 2.28
N TYR A 92 -7.30 8.94 1.53
CA TYR A 92 -7.61 8.36 0.22
C TYR A 92 -8.60 7.20 0.34
N LEU A 93 -8.37 6.25 1.25
CA LEU A 93 -9.27 5.10 1.43
C LEU A 93 -10.69 5.53 1.83
N LYS A 94 -10.83 6.53 2.71
CA LYS A 94 -12.15 7.07 3.10
C LYS A 94 -12.83 7.79 1.96
N TYR A 95 -12.08 8.54 1.15
CA TYR A 95 -12.65 9.26 0.01
C TYR A 95 -13.19 8.32 -1.07
N HIS A 96 -12.61 7.12 -1.18
CA HIS A 96 -12.98 6.10 -2.16
C HIS A 96 -13.86 4.96 -1.62
N ASP A 97 -14.28 5.03 -0.35
CA ASP A 97 -15.12 4.00 0.30
C ASP A 97 -14.46 2.60 0.38
N ASP A 98 -13.13 2.53 0.52
CA ASP A 98 -12.37 1.26 0.60
C ASP A 98 -12.42 0.65 2.00
N TYR A 99 -13.61 0.20 2.40
CA TYR A 99 -13.86 -0.28 3.76
C TYR A 99 -13.03 -1.52 4.15
N ASN A 100 -12.74 -2.42 3.21
CA ASN A 100 -11.93 -3.61 3.52
C ASN A 100 -10.49 -3.21 3.87
N GLU A 101 -9.91 -2.30 3.09
CA GLU A 101 -8.57 -1.77 3.32
C GLU A 101 -8.49 -0.97 4.63
N ILE A 102 -9.55 -0.26 5.01
CA ILE A 102 -9.64 0.41 6.32
C ILE A 102 -9.74 -0.64 7.45
N GLU A 103 -10.52 -1.69 7.26
CA GLU A 103 -10.66 -2.80 8.22
C GLU A 103 -9.31 -3.49 8.46
N TYR A 104 -8.53 -3.76 7.41
CA TYR A 104 -7.20 -4.35 7.53
C TYR A 104 -6.25 -3.53 8.43
N LEU A 105 -6.33 -2.20 8.34
CA LEU A 105 -5.55 -1.31 9.18
C LEU A 105 -6.06 -1.25 10.63
N ALA A 106 -7.37 -1.45 10.83
CA ALA A 106 -7.99 -1.47 12.16
C ALA A 106 -7.72 -2.76 12.94
N GLU A 107 -7.24 -3.81 12.27
CA GLU A 107 -6.80 -5.06 12.92
C GLU A 107 -5.48 -4.91 13.71
N CYS A 108 -4.81 -3.76 13.60
CA CYS A 108 -3.62 -3.47 14.40
C CYS A 108 -3.99 -3.43 15.91
N PRO A 109 -3.29 -4.18 16.78
CA PRO A 109 -3.55 -4.19 18.23
C PRO A 109 -3.35 -2.85 18.95
#